data_AF-C9RM56-F1
#
_entry.id   AF-C9RM56-F1
#
_cell.length_a   1.000
_cell.length_b   1.000
_cell.length_c   1.000
_cell.angle_alpha   90.00
_cell.angle_beta   90.00
_cell.angle_gamma   90.00
#
_symmetry.space_group_name_H-M   'P 1'
#
loop_
_entity.id
_entity.type
_entity.pdbx_description
1 polymer ?
#
loop_
_entity_poly.entity_id
_entity_poly.type
_entity_poly.pdbx_seq_one_letter_code
_entity_poly.pdbx_strand_id
1 'polypeptide(L)'
;MPFDFKKEYKEFYMPKGKPEIVTVPKINYIAVRGKGNPNEEEGEYKKSIELLYGIAYTIKMSKKGDHKIKGYFDYVVPPLEGFWWQENLDGIDYSHKENFQWISVIRLPDFVTKTDFDWAIEEATRKKKIDFSKVEFLEIEEGLCVQCMHSGSYDDEPATVAAMDKFIADNGYENDISDTRRHHEIYLSDARKVAPEKLKTVIRHPIKKK
;
A
#
# COMPACT_ATOMS: atom_id res chain seq x y z
N MET A 1 -21.78 -5.39 11.27
CA MET A 1 -21.01 -5.53 10.01
C MET A 1 -19.56 -5.18 10.35
N PRO A 2 -18.54 -5.89 9.83
CA PRO A 2 -17.15 -5.50 10.09
C PRO A 2 -16.87 -4.12 9.48
N PHE A 3 -16.04 -3.32 10.14
CA PHE A 3 -15.56 -2.03 9.65
C PHE A 3 -14.77 -2.24 8.35
N ASP A 4 -15.06 -1.46 7.31
CA ASP A 4 -14.42 -1.61 5.99
C ASP A 4 -13.77 -0.28 5.62
N PHE A 5 -12.43 -0.22 5.71
CA PHE A 5 -11.65 0.98 5.44
C PHE A 5 -11.95 1.60 4.07
N LYS A 6 -12.26 0.78 3.07
CA LYS A 6 -12.60 1.27 1.72
C LYS A 6 -13.95 1.99 1.66
N LYS A 7 -14.86 1.64 2.58
CA LYS A 7 -16.20 2.25 2.69
C LYS A 7 -16.22 3.43 3.64
N GLU A 8 -15.44 3.36 4.71
CA GLU A 8 -15.42 4.38 5.76
C GLU A 8 -14.48 5.54 5.40
N TYR A 9 -13.37 5.26 4.70
CA TYR A 9 -12.39 6.26 4.26
C TYR A 9 -12.35 6.37 2.74
N LYS A 10 -13.49 6.68 2.13
CA LYS A 10 -13.65 6.74 0.67
C LYS A 10 -12.69 7.74 0.02
N GLU A 11 -12.38 8.82 0.72
CA GLU A 11 -11.41 9.83 0.29
C GLU A 11 -10.01 9.27 0.07
N PHE A 12 -9.64 8.13 0.65
CA PHE A 12 -8.31 7.50 0.44
C PHE A 12 -8.38 6.27 -0.46
N TYR A 13 -9.55 5.64 -0.60
CA TYR A 13 -9.67 4.35 -1.28
C TYR A 13 -10.58 4.36 -2.51
N MET A 14 -11.34 5.43 -2.73
CA MET A 14 -12.31 5.54 -3.82
C MET A 14 -12.26 6.91 -4.52
N PRO A 15 -11.07 7.38 -4.98
CA PRO A 15 -11.00 8.54 -5.84
C PRO A 15 -11.76 8.32 -7.14
N LYS A 16 -12.04 9.42 -7.84
CA LYS A 16 -12.61 9.37 -9.19
C LYS A 16 -11.52 9.03 -10.21
N GLY A 17 -11.91 8.72 -11.45
CA GLY A 17 -11.00 8.62 -12.60
C GLY A 17 -10.48 9.97 -13.10
N LYS A 18 -10.33 10.94 -12.19
CA LYS A 18 -9.79 12.27 -12.44
C LYS A 18 -8.91 12.63 -11.24
N PRO A 19 -7.76 13.31 -11.45
CA PRO A 19 -6.88 13.71 -10.36
C PRO A 19 -7.59 14.60 -9.34
N GLU A 20 -7.29 14.38 -8.06
CA GLU A 20 -7.75 15.19 -6.94
C GLU A 20 -6.66 15.34 -5.88
N ILE A 21 -6.68 16.46 -5.14
CA ILE A 21 -5.75 16.70 -4.03
C ILE A 21 -6.33 16.10 -2.76
N VAL A 22 -5.49 15.41 -1.99
CA VAL A 22 -5.85 14.80 -0.71
C VAL A 22 -4.74 15.05 0.31
N THR A 23 -5.12 15.21 1.58
CA THR A 23 -4.16 15.19 2.70
C THR A 23 -4.35 13.88 3.45
N VAL A 24 -3.39 12.98 3.31
CA VAL A 24 -3.41 11.67 3.95
C VAL A 24 -2.84 11.80 5.37
N PRO A 25 -3.56 11.34 6.40
CA PRO A 25 -3.06 11.38 7.76
C PRO A 25 -1.89 10.41 7.93
N LYS A 26 -1.24 10.51 9.08
CA LYS A 26 -0.26 9.50 9.49
C LYS A 26 -0.94 8.14 9.68
N ILE A 27 -0.38 7.11 9.05
CA ILE A 27 -0.93 5.74 9.07
C ILE A 27 0.18 4.75 9.46
N ASN A 28 -0.21 3.76 10.25
CA ASN A 28 0.64 2.61 10.58
C ASN A 28 0.38 1.46 9.61
N TYR A 29 1.45 0.78 9.22
CA TYR A 29 1.45 -0.28 8.24
C TYR A 29 2.20 -1.51 8.77
N ILE A 30 1.72 -2.69 8.37
CA ILE A 30 2.58 -3.86 8.24
C ILE A 30 3.34 -3.67 6.94
N ALA A 31 4.67 -3.74 6.96
CA ALA A 31 5.48 -3.48 5.78
C ALA A 31 6.53 -4.57 5.56
N VAL A 32 6.90 -4.78 4.29
CA VAL A 32 8.04 -5.59 3.87
C VAL A 32 8.73 -4.85 2.72
N ARG A 33 10.05 -4.70 2.83
CA ARG A 33 10.89 -4.09 1.80
C ARG A 33 11.49 -5.16 0.90
N GLY A 34 11.67 -4.82 -0.36
CA GLY A 34 12.36 -5.70 -1.31
C GLY A 34 12.62 -5.02 -2.64
N LYS A 35 13.11 -5.82 -3.57
CA LYS A 35 13.45 -5.38 -4.92
C LYS A 35 13.15 -6.46 -5.95
N GLY A 36 13.15 -6.07 -7.22
CA GLY A 36 12.98 -6.98 -8.35
C GLY A 36 11.55 -7.01 -8.90
N ASN A 37 11.39 -7.80 -9.96
CA ASN A 37 10.18 -7.83 -10.77
C ASN A 37 9.01 -8.45 -9.98
N PRO A 38 7.89 -7.72 -9.79
CA PRO A 38 6.76 -8.23 -9.00
C PRO A 38 6.01 -9.39 -9.67
N ASN A 39 6.29 -9.68 -10.94
CA ASN A 39 5.65 -10.76 -11.71
C ASN A 39 6.39 -12.09 -11.59
N GLU A 40 7.55 -12.15 -10.94
CA GLU A 40 8.30 -13.39 -10.78
C GLU A 40 7.60 -14.33 -9.78
N GLU A 41 7.31 -15.56 -10.22
CA GLU A 41 6.50 -16.51 -9.45
C GLU A 41 7.16 -16.94 -8.13
N GLU A 42 8.48 -16.93 -8.07
CA GLU A 42 9.28 -17.22 -6.86
C GLU A 42 10.02 -16.00 -6.32
N GLY A 43 9.68 -14.82 -6.84
CA GLY A 43 10.31 -13.54 -6.53
C GLY A 43 10.04 -13.07 -5.10
N GLU A 44 10.81 -12.08 -4.66
CA GLU A 44 10.68 -11.51 -3.31
C GLU A 44 9.30 -10.88 -3.06
N TYR A 45 8.67 -10.33 -4.11
CA TYR A 45 7.38 -9.65 -3.99
C TYR A 45 6.24 -10.61 -3.64
N LYS A 46 6.17 -11.80 -4.26
CA LYS A 46 5.13 -12.78 -3.92
C LYS A 46 5.29 -13.28 -2.47
N LYS A 47 6.54 -13.50 -2.04
CA LYS A 47 6.86 -13.90 -0.66
C LYS A 47 6.48 -12.81 0.35
N SER A 48 6.68 -11.53 0.01
CA SER A 48 6.32 -10.41 0.89
C SER A 48 4.80 -10.36 1.15
N ILE A 49 3.98 -10.59 0.12
CA ILE A 49 2.51 -10.66 0.26
C ILE A 49 2.10 -11.75 1.25
N GLU A 50 2.70 -12.94 1.19
CA GLU A 50 2.41 -14.02 2.13
C GLU A 50 2.74 -13.65 3.58
N LEU A 51 3.86 -12.96 3.80
CA LEU A 51 4.27 -12.46 5.11
C LEU A 51 3.28 -11.40 5.64
N LEU A 52 2.95 -10.41 4.81
CA LEU A 52 2.03 -9.32 5.17
C LEU A 52 0.66 -9.86 5.61
N TYR A 53 0.05 -10.74 4.81
CA TYR A 53 -1.24 -11.34 5.15
C TYR A 53 -1.13 -12.30 6.34
N GLY A 54 0.03 -12.95 6.53
CA GLY A 54 0.30 -13.75 7.72
C GLY A 54 0.12 -12.96 9.02
N ILE A 55 0.66 -11.74 9.07
CA ILE A 55 0.54 -10.85 10.23
C ILE A 55 -0.84 -10.19 10.29
N ALA A 56 -1.35 -9.67 9.17
CA ALA A 56 -2.65 -8.99 9.11
C ALA A 56 -3.79 -9.89 9.63
N TYR A 57 -3.81 -11.17 9.22
CA TYR A 57 -4.81 -12.12 9.71
C TYR A 57 -4.57 -12.57 11.15
N THR A 58 -3.32 -12.60 11.62
CA THR A 58 -3.02 -12.92 13.02
C THR A 58 -3.58 -11.85 13.95
N ILE A 59 -3.36 -10.57 13.62
CA ILE A 59 -3.95 -9.41 14.32
C ILE A 59 -5.48 -9.46 14.24
N LYS A 60 -6.04 -9.63 13.04
CA LYS A 60 -7.50 -9.71 12.85
C LYS A 60 -8.14 -10.83 13.67
N MET A 61 -7.49 -11.98 13.77
CA MET A 61 -8.02 -13.17 14.46
C MET A 61 -7.70 -13.21 15.96
N SER A 62 -6.99 -12.21 16.51
CA SER A 62 -6.75 -12.05 17.95
C SER A 62 -8.04 -12.14 18.78
N LYS A 63 -9.18 -11.64 18.24
CA LYS A 63 -10.51 -11.78 18.87
C LYS A 63 -10.89 -13.21 19.24
N LYS A 64 -10.38 -14.21 18.51
CA LYS A 64 -10.63 -15.64 18.73
C LYS A 64 -9.58 -16.31 19.64
N GLY A 65 -8.51 -15.62 20.00
CA GLY A 65 -7.47 -16.11 20.92
C GLY A 65 -7.50 -15.42 22.27
N ASP A 66 -6.47 -15.65 23.07
CA ASP A 66 -6.35 -15.13 24.44
C ASP A 66 -5.80 -13.70 24.49
N HIS A 67 -5.06 -13.26 23.45
CA HIS A 67 -4.59 -11.88 23.33
C HIS A 67 -5.72 -10.96 22.89
N LYS A 68 -6.18 -10.09 23.79
CA LYS A 68 -7.22 -9.09 23.51
C LYS A 68 -6.58 -7.72 23.28
N ILE A 69 -6.56 -7.30 22.03
CA ILE A 69 -6.05 -5.97 21.65
C ILE A 69 -7.02 -4.89 22.16
N LYS A 70 -6.49 -3.90 22.87
CA LYS A 70 -7.29 -2.79 23.43
C LYS A 70 -7.90 -1.98 22.29
N GLY A 71 -9.20 -1.71 22.35
CA GLY A 71 -9.89 -0.91 21.32
C GLY A 71 -10.22 -1.69 20.04
N TYR A 72 -10.00 -3.00 20.02
CA TYR A 72 -10.32 -3.84 18.86
C TYR A 72 -11.80 -3.73 18.47
N PHE A 73 -12.03 -3.56 17.17
CA PHE A 73 -13.30 -3.82 16.50
C PHE A 73 -13.07 -4.79 15.34
N ASP A 74 -14.10 -5.53 14.93
CA ASP A 74 -13.97 -6.40 13.76
C ASP A 74 -13.91 -5.58 12.48
N TYR A 75 -12.94 -5.88 11.61
CA TYR A 75 -12.67 -5.10 10.40
C TYR A 75 -12.33 -5.99 9.20
N VAL A 76 -12.59 -5.54 7.98
CA VAL A 76 -12.08 -6.17 6.76
C VAL A 76 -10.61 -5.78 6.60
N VAL A 77 -9.73 -6.75 6.31
CA VAL A 77 -8.32 -6.47 6.04
C VAL A 77 -8.24 -5.45 4.88
N PRO A 78 -7.54 -4.31 5.06
CA PRO A 78 -7.37 -3.30 4.01
C PRO A 78 -6.74 -3.87 2.73
N PRO A 79 -6.89 -3.20 1.58
CA PRO A 79 -6.21 -3.60 0.35
C PRO A 79 -4.69 -3.63 0.55
N LEU A 80 -4.02 -4.41 -0.30
CA LEU A 80 -2.57 -4.32 -0.45
C LEU A 80 -2.22 -2.95 -1.02
N GLU A 81 -1.17 -2.31 -0.50
CA GLU A 81 -0.62 -1.07 -1.04
C GLU A 81 0.88 -1.27 -1.29
N GLY A 82 1.47 -0.45 -2.16
CA GLY A 82 2.86 -0.55 -2.56
C GLY A 82 3.48 0.82 -2.78
N PHE A 83 4.63 1.05 -2.16
CA PHE A 83 5.48 2.19 -2.46
C PHE A 83 6.58 1.76 -3.42
N TRP A 84 6.77 2.48 -4.52
CA TRP A 84 7.65 2.08 -5.64
C TRP A 84 8.66 3.17 -5.99
N TRP A 85 9.86 2.74 -6.39
CA TRP A 85 10.88 3.58 -7.00
C TRP A 85 11.89 2.75 -7.78
N GLN A 86 12.72 3.42 -8.57
CA GLN A 86 13.95 2.86 -9.12
C GLN A 86 15.12 3.79 -8.73
N GLU A 87 16.29 3.21 -8.53
CA GLU A 87 17.48 3.99 -8.21
C GLU A 87 17.93 4.81 -9.41
N ASN A 88 18.29 6.08 -9.19
CA ASN A 88 18.82 7.01 -10.20
C ASN A 88 17.84 7.34 -11.36
N LEU A 89 16.54 7.19 -11.15
CA LEU A 89 15.51 7.53 -12.12
C LEU A 89 14.45 8.43 -11.48
N ASP A 90 14.08 9.49 -12.21
CA ASP A 90 12.88 10.28 -11.90
C ASP A 90 11.67 9.58 -12.52
N GLY A 91 10.86 8.93 -11.68
CA GLY A 91 9.68 8.17 -12.09
C GLY A 91 9.88 6.66 -12.10
N ILE A 92 9.06 5.95 -12.90
CA ILE A 92 9.07 4.49 -13.04
C ILE A 92 9.21 4.12 -14.51
N ASP A 93 10.21 3.32 -14.82
CA ASP A 93 10.43 2.65 -16.10
C ASP A 93 9.89 1.22 -16.05
N TYR A 94 8.67 1.05 -16.54
CA TYR A 94 7.96 -0.23 -16.58
C TYR A 94 8.61 -1.27 -17.52
N SER A 95 9.58 -0.90 -18.34
CA SER A 95 10.33 -1.86 -19.18
C SER A 95 11.41 -2.61 -18.40
N HIS A 96 11.87 -2.04 -17.27
CA HIS A 96 12.96 -2.55 -16.44
C HIS A 96 12.48 -2.92 -15.03
N LYS A 97 11.46 -3.79 -14.95
CA LYS A 97 10.82 -4.21 -13.69
C LYS A 97 11.79 -4.92 -12.74
N GLU A 98 12.88 -5.50 -13.24
CA GLU A 98 13.97 -6.08 -12.45
C GLU A 98 14.69 -5.07 -11.55
N ASN A 99 14.64 -3.78 -11.89
CA ASN A 99 15.29 -2.71 -11.13
C ASN A 99 14.35 -2.07 -10.08
N PHE A 100 13.11 -2.53 -9.97
CA PHE A 100 12.14 -1.98 -9.03
C PHE A 100 12.61 -2.18 -7.59
N GLN A 101 12.41 -1.15 -6.80
CA GLN A 101 12.51 -1.16 -5.34
C GLN A 101 11.12 -0.88 -4.79
N TRP A 102 10.76 -1.56 -3.71
CA TRP A 102 9.42 -1.44 -3.17
C TRP A 102 9.32 -1.63 -1.67
N ILE A 103 8.27 -1.02 -1.10
CA ILE A 103 7.75 -1.35 0.22
C ILE A 103 6.31 -1.82 0.01
N SER A 104 6.07 -3.11 0.20
CA SER A 104 4.72 -3.67 0.15
C SER A 104 4.09 -3.54 1.53
N VAL A 105 2.87 -3.03 1.60
CA VAL A 105 2.24 -2.67 2.87
C VAL A 105 0.77 -3.09 2.97
N ILE A 106 0.30 -3.29 4.21
CA ILE A 106 -1.12 -3.38 4.54
C ILE A 106 -1.37 -2.44 5.72
N ARG A 107 -2.35 -1.53 5.58
CA ARG A 107 -2.75 -0.61 6.65
C ARG A 107 -3.15 -1.37 7.92
N LEU A 108 -2.68 -0.89 9.06
CA LEU A 108 -3.15 -1.29 10.38
C LEU A 108 -4.29 -0.38 10.86
N PRO A 109 -5.30 -0.93 11.55
CA PRO A 109 -6.22 -0.11 12.34
C PRO A 109 -5.49 0.68 13.43
N ASP A 110 -5.98 1.89 13.73
CA ASP A 110 -5.33 2.81 14.67
C ASP A 110 -5.22 2.26 16.11
N PHE A 111 -6.04 1.26 16.46
CA PHE A 111 -5.95 0.58 17.76
C PHE A 111 -4.76 -0.36 17.87
N VAL A 112 -4.10 -0.73 16.76
CA VAL A 112 -2.97 -1.65 16.76
C VAL A 112 -1.71 -0.89 17.14
N THR A 113 -1.14 -1.24 18.29
CA THR A 113 0.13 -0.68 18.74
C THR A 113 1.32 -1.49 18.24
N LYS A 114 2.53 -0.96 18.40
CA LYS A 114 3.77 -1.71 18.14
C LYS A 114 3.83 -3.00 18.97
N THR A 115 3.39 -2.97 20.23
CA THR A 115 3.34 -4.16 21.10
C THR A 115 2.38 -5.23 20.56
N ASP A 116 1.21 -4.84 20.03
CA ASP A 116 0.26 -5.79 19.41
C ASP A 116 0.83 -6.38 18.12
N PHE A 117 1.56 -5.59 17.35
CA PHE A 117 2.28 -6.06 16.17
C PHE A 117 3.39 -7.06 16.55
N ASP A 118 4.20 -6.76 17.55
CA ASP A 118 5.30 -7.63 17.99
C ASP A 118 4.75 -8.98 18.51
N TRP A 119 3.65 -8.96 19.27
CA TRP A 119 2.92 -10.18 19.63
C TRP A 119 2.47 -10.97 18.38
N ALA A 120 1.94 -10.29 17.36
CA ALA A 120 1.48 -10.96 16.16
C ALA A 120 2.62 -11.61 15.38
N ILE A 121 3.82 -11.03 15.38
CA ILE A 121 5.05 -11.63 14.81
C ILE A 121 5.37 -12.93 15.53
N GLU A 122 5.43 -12.93 16.86
CA GLU A 122 5.73 -14.10 17.68
C GLU A 122 4.70 -15.22 17.48
N GLU A 123 3.41 -14.86 17.54
CA GLU A 123 2.32 -15.81 17.43
C GLU A 123 2.22 -16.42 16.03
N ALA A 124 2.41 -15.60 14.98
CA ALA A 124 2.43 -16.08 13.60
C ALA A 124 3.63 -17.01 13.35
N THR A 125 4.82 -16.63 13.82
CA THR A 125 6.04 -17.45 13.74
C THR A 125 5.82 -18.81 14.41
N ARG A 126 5.27 -18.81 15.64
CA ARG A 126 5.00 -20.03 16.41
C ARG A 126 4.01 -20.96 15.71
N LYS A 127 2.92 -20.42 15.16
CA LYS A 127 1.83 -21.19 14.53
C LYS A 127 2.15 -21.65 13.12
N LYS A 128 2.73 -20.77 12.30
CA LYS A 128 2.96 -21.02 10.87
C LYS A 128 4.32 -21.64 10.59
N LYS A 129 5.27 -21.56 11.53
CA LYS A 129 6.66 -22.00 11.35
C LYS A 129 7.35 -21.33 10.15
N ILE A 130 7.00 -20.06 9.92
CA ILE A 130 7.56 -19.19 8.89
C ILE A 130 8.34 -18.08 9.60
N ASP A 131 9.44 -17.63 8.99
CA ASP A 131 10.20 -16.48 9.48
C ASP A 131 9.54 -15.16 9.04
N PHE A 132 9.18 -14.34 10.03
CA PHE A 132 8.59 -13.01 9.84
C PHE A 132 9.59 -11.87 10.14
N SER A 133 10.89 -12.16 10.27
CA SER A 133 11.93 -11.17 10.60
C SER A 133 12.02 -9.99 9.61
N LYS A 134 11.61 -10.18 8.35
CA LYS A 134 11.55 -9.13 7.33
C LYS A 134 10.34 -8.19 7.47
N VAL A 135 9.37 -8.51 8.32
CA VAL A 135 8.15 -7.71 8.48
C VAL A 135 8.37 -6.63 9.52
N GLU A 136 8.10 -5.39 9.13
CA GLU A 136 8.28 -4.21 9.98
C GLU A 136 6.94 -3.51 10.30
N PHE A 137 6.92 -2.81 11.42
CA PHE A 137 5.85 -1.86 11.76
C PHE A 137 6.29 -0.50 11.27
N LEU A 138 5.64 0.01 10.23
CA LEU A 138 6.06 1.22 9.54
C LEU A 138 5.01 2.32 9.71
N GLU A 139 5.41 3.46 10.26
CA GLU A 139 4.59 4.66 10.34
C GLU A 139 4.95 5.58 9.16
N ILE A 140 3.94 6.01 8.39
CA ILE A 140 4.13 6.92 7.25
C ILE A 140 3.16 8.09 7.40
N GLU A 141 3.70 9.30 7.35
CA GLU A 141 2.93 10.53 7.15
C GLU A 141 3.03 10.94 5.68
N GLU A 142 2.12 10.42 4.86
CA GLU A 142 2.15 10.66 3.41
C GLU A 142 1.80 12.11 3.09
N GLY A 143 0.93 12.73 3.89
CA GLY A 143 0.68 14.18 3.86
C GLY A 143 -0.04 14.62 2.59
N LEU A 144 0.35 15.79 2.06
CA LEU A 144 -0.28 16.39 0.90
C LEU A 144 0.08 15.62 -0.39
N CYS A 145 -0.93 15.10 -1.07
CA CYS A 145 -0.79 14.27 -2.26
C CYS A 145 -1.77 14.67 -3.36
N VAL A 146 -1.47 14.26 -4.58
CA VAL A 146 -2.44 14.08 -5.66
C VAL A 146 -2.75 12.60 -5.78
N GLN A 147 -4.01 12.24 -6.06
CA GLN A 147 -4.37 10.86 -6.35
C GLN A 147 -5.37 10.76 -7.51
N CYS A 148 -5.42 9.59 -8.15
CA CYS A 148 -6.37 9.28 -9.22
C CYS A 148 -6.71 7.78 -9.22
N MET A 149 -7.95 7.43 -9.58
CA MET A 149 -8.29 6.05 -9.89
C MET A 149 -7.77 5.68 -11.28
N HIS A 150 -6.82 4.76 -11.33
CA HIS A 150 -6.44 4.06 -12.55
C HIS A 150 -7.38 2.87 -12.79
N SER A 151 -7.82 2.70 -14.03
CA SER A 151 -8.63 1.57 -14.47
C SER A 151 -8.04 0.99 -15.75
N GLY A 152 -7.45 -0.20 -15.67
CA GLY A 152 -6.68 -0.77 -16.76
C GLY A 152 -5.46 -1.55 -16.29
N SER A 153 -4.62 -1.97 -17.24
CA SER A 153 -3.36 -2.65 -16.95
C SER A 153 -2.39 -1.70 -16.23
N TYR A 154 -1.56 -2.21 -15.33
CA TYR A 154 -0.49 -1.41 -14.70
C TYR A 154 0.45 -0.76 -15.72
N ASP A 155 0.63 -1.39 -16.90
CA ASP A 155 1.46 -0.83 -17.97
C ASP A 155 0.82 0.42 -18.63
N ASP A 156 -0.48 0.67 -18.44
CA ASP A 156 -1.21 1.85 -18.93
C ASP A 156 -1.22 3.02 -17.93
N GLU A 157 -0.63 2.82 -16.75
CA GLU A 157 -0.54 3.82 -15.69
C GLU A 157 0.14 5.14 -16.10
N PRO A 158 1.15 5.18 -17.00
CA PRO A 158 1.77 6.44 -17.44
C PRO A 158 0.78 7.50 -17.92
N ALA A 159 -0.35 7.09 -18.52
CA ALA A 159 -1.39 8.03 -18.94
C ALA A 159 -2.12 8.67 -17.74
N THR A 160 -2.29 7.92 -16.65
CA THR A 160 -2.89 8.43 -15.40
C THR A 160 -1.93 9.37 -14.69
N VAL A 161 -0.64 9.01 -14.62
CA VAL A 161 0.42 9.86 -14.06
C VAL A 161 0.52 11.18 -14.81
N ALA A 162 0.55 11.16 -16.15
CA ALA A 162 0.62 12.38 -16.95
C ALA A 162 -0.59 13.32 -16.70
N ALA A 163 -1.78 12.75 -16.47
CA ALA A 163 -2.96 13.53 -16.11
C ALA A 163 -2.83 14.17 -14.71
N MET A 164 -2.25 13.44 -13.74
CA MET A 164 -1.96 13.96 -12.40
C MET A 164 -0.93 15.09 -12.45
N ASP A 165 0.17 14.92 -13.20
CA ASP A 165 1.22 15.94 -13.37
C ASP A 165 0.67 17.23 -13.98
N LYS A 166 -0.16 17.11 -15.03
CA LYS A 166 -0.84 18.26 -15.61
C LYS A 166 -1.74 18.96 -14.59
N PHE A 167 -2.54 18.19 -13.85
CA PHE A 167 -3.46 18.73 -12.87
C PHE A 167 -2.73 19.49 -11.75
N ILE A 168 -1.65 18.95 -11.20
CA ILE A 168 -0.90 19.62 -10.12
C ILE A 168 -0.23 20.90 -10.63
N ALA A 169 0.32 20.87 -11.86
CA ALA A 169 0.94 22.04 -12.46
C ALA A 169 -0.05 23.19 -12.66
N ASP A 170 -1.27 22.89 -13.13
CA ASP A 170 -2.36 23.85 -13.33
C ASP A 170 -2.91 24.41 -11.99
N ASN A 171 -2.71 23.70 -10.87
CA ASN A 171 -3.20 24.09 -9.54
C ASN A 171 -2.11 24.69 -8.61
N GLY A 172 -0.92 24.99 -9.13
CA GLY A 172 0.16 25.63 -8.34
C GLY A 172 0.96 24.67 -7.45
N TYR A 173 0.98 23.38 -7.81
CA TYR A 173 1.73 22.35 -7.12
C TYR A 173 2.78 21.73 -8.04
N GLU A 174 3.76 21.08 -7.43
CA GLU A 174 4.76 20.25 -8.10
C GLU A 174 4.91 18.91 -7.37
N ASN A 175 5.44 17.92 -8.09
CA ASN A 175 5.67 16.59 -7.58
C ASN A 175 6.74 16.65 -6.46
N ASP A 176 6.53 15.90 -5.38
CA ASP A 176 7.44 15.82 -4.24
C ASP A 176 7.92 14.38 -3.99
N ILE A 177 7.94 13.55 -5.04
CA ILE A 177 8.58 12.24 -5.02
C ILE A 177 10.07 12.44 -4.73
N SER A 178 10.56 11.69 -3.76
CA SER A 178 11.91 11.80 -3.19
C SER A 178 12.28 10.49 -2.50
N ASP A 179 13.42 10.47 -1.81
CA ASP A 179 13.85 9.27 -1.10
C ASP A 179 12.95 8.85 0.07
N THR A 180 12.17 9.79 0.59
CA THR A 180 11.28 9.60 1.74
C THR A 180 9.80 9.61 1.36
N ARG A 181 9.44 10.17 0.20
CA ARG A 181 8.06 10.21 -0.31
C ARG A 181 8.02 9.55 -1.68
N ARG A 182 7.37 8.39 -1.80
CA ARG A 182 7.48 7.52 -2.98
C ARG A 182 6.21 7.53 -3.84
N HIS A 183 6.31 6.99 -5.05
CA HIS A 183 5.16 6.60 -5.85
C HIS A 183 4.32 5.57 -5.06
N HIS A 184 3.01 5.79 -4.89
CA HIS A 184 2.16 4.94 -4.07
C HIS A 184 0.97 4.38 -4.86
N GLU A 185 0.84 3.05 -4.85
CA GLU A 185 -0.26 2.31 -5.47
C GLU A 185 -1.11 1.60 -4.41
N ILE A 186 -2.45 1.66 -4.53
CA ILE A 186 -3.39 0.91 -3.69
C ILE A 186 -4.20 -0.06 -4.57
N TYR A 187 -4.01 -1.36 -4.36
CA TYR A 187 -4.59 -2.42 -5.19
C TYR A 187 -6.01 -2.79 -4.72
N LEU A 188 -7.03 -2.22 -5.36
CA LEU A 188 -8.43 -2.48 -5.02
C LEU A 188 -8.97 -3.77 -5.63
N SER A 189 -8.34 -4.23 -6.72
CA SER A 189 -8.65 -5.47 -7.42
C SER A 189 -7.59 -6.55 -7.13
N ASP A 190 -8.03 -7.81 -7.06
CA ASP A 190 -7.12 -8.96 -7.01
C ASP A 190 -6.72 -9.33 -8.44
N ALA A 191 -5.47 -9.02 -8.83
CA ALA A 191 -4.96 -9.24 -10.17
C ALA A 191 -5.01 -10.71 -10.64
N ARG A 192 -5.14 -11.66 -9.71
CA ARG A 192 -5.29 -13.10 -10.02
C ARG A 192 -6.73 -13.48 -10.40
N LYS A 193 -7.69 -12.59 -10.15
CA LYS A 193 -9.14 -12.85 -10.29
C LYS A 193 -9.82 -11.91 -11.28
N VAL A 194 -9.18 -10.80 -11.62
CA VAL A 194 -9.73 -9.74 -12.44
C VAL A 194 -8.86 -9.59 -13.68
N ALA A 195 -9.50 -9.52 -14.84
CA ALA A 195 -8.79 -9.29 -16.10
C ALA A 195 -8.10 -7.92 -16.10
N PRO A 196 -6.93 -7.75 -16.75
CA PRO A 196 -6.13 -6.52 -16.70
C PRO A 196 -6.93 -5.24 -16.97
N GLU A 197 -7.83 -5.25 -17.95
CA GLU A 197 -8.66 -4.11 -18.35
C GLU A 197 -9.73 -3.70 -17.32
N LYS A 198 -9.92 -4.48 -16.26
CA LYS A 198 -10.88 -4.24 -15.17
C LYS A 198 -10.20 -4.02 -13.82
N LEU A 199 -8.86 -4.00 -13.77
CA LEU A 199 -8.14 -3.71 -12.54
C LEU A 199 -8.42 -2.27 -12.11
N LYS A 200 -8.48 -2.08 -10.80
CA LYS A 200 -8.63 -0.76 -10.18
C LYS A 200 -7.49 -0.56 -9.21
N THR A 201 -6.75 0.51 -9.43
CA THR A 201 -5.61 0.90 -8.62
C THR A 201 -5.72 2.37 -8.31
N VAL A 202 -5.58 2.76 -7.05
CA VAL A 202 -5.40 4.19 -6.73
C VAL A 202 -3.92 4.50 -6.91
N ILE A 203 -3.62 5.47 -7.77
CA ILE A 203 -2.28 6.02 -7.92
C ILE A 203 -2.22 7.30 -7.11
N ARG A 204 -1.22 7.43 -6.25
CA ARG A 204 -1.05 8.58 -5.38
C ARG A 204 0.41 9.04 -5.38
N HIS A 205 0.62 10.32 -5.66
CA HIS A 205 1.93 10.94 -5.62
C HIS A 205 1.98 12.05 -4.56
N PRO A 206 3.05 12.11 -3.76
CA PRO A 206 3.31 13.25 -2.88
C PRO A 206 3.48 14.54 -3.70
N ILE A 207 2.96 15.65 -3.18
CA ILE A 207 3.10 16.97 -3.80
C ILE A 207 3.50 18.03 -2.78
N LYS A 208 3.99 19.16 -3.29
CA LYS A 208 4.21 20.39 -2.52
C LYS A 208 3.75 21.60 -3.32
N LYS A 209 3.53 22.73 -2.63
CA LYS A 209 3.26 24.01 -3.30
C LYS A 209 4.52 24.47 -4.04
N LYS A 210 4.32 25.05 -5.23
CA LYS A 210 5.34 25.83 -5.92
C LYS A 210 5.69 27.11 -5.15
#